data_AF-A0A822DMK0-F1
#
_entry.id   AF-A0A822DMK0-F1
#
_cell.length_a   1.000
_cell.length_b   1.000
_cell.length_c   1.000
_cell.angle_alpha   90.00
_cell.angle_beta   90.00
_cell.angle_gamma   90.00
#
_symmetry.space_group_name_H-M   'P 1'
#
loop_
_entity.id
_entity.type
_entity.pdbx_description
1 polymer ?
#
loop_
_entity_poly.entity_id
_entity_poly.type
_entity_poly.pdbx_seq_one_letter_code
_entity_poly.pdbx_strand_id
1 'polypeptide(L)'
;INRNMPRVHGDTFVHMNKIDAYVEYDEPLVELDYSKEITDIERTIGKKVAELIDDRSTLQMGIGTIPDCVLQSLENHKDLSIASEMISDGVMTLMEKGVVTNRYKTFHP
;
A
#
# COMPACT_ATOMS: atom_id res chain seq x y z
N ILE A 1 10.97 -22.25 -1.80
CA ILE A 1 11.16 -21.36 -2.98
C ILE A 1 9.88 -21.45 -3.81
N ASN A 2 9.18 -20.32 -3.94
CA ASN A 2 7.90 -20.20 -4.64
C ASN A 2 8.06 -19.14 -5.74
N ARG A 3 7.85 -19.51 -7.01
CA ARG A 3 8.03 -18.62 -8.17
C ARG A 3 6.96 -17.54 -8.27
N ASN A 4 5.83 -17.69 -7.59
CA ASN A 4 4.78 -16.66 -7.50
C ASN A 4 5.12 -15.56 -6.48
N MET A 5 6.13 -15.76 -5.63
CA MET A 5 6.58 -14.73 -4.70
C MET A 5 7.27 -13.59 -5.48
N PRO A 6 6.79 -12.33 -5.39
CA PRO A 6 7.39 -11.23 -6.12
C PRO A 6 8.79 -10.92 -5.59
N ARG A 7 9.71 -10.61 -6.50
CA ARG A 7 11.02 -10.07 -6.15
C ARG A 7 10.91 -8.56 -5.98
N VAL A 8 10.80 -8.11 -4.74
CA VAL A 8 10.72 -6.67 -4.40
C VAL A 8 12.09 -6.12 -4.00
N HIS A 9 12.30 -4.82 -4.17
CA HIS A 9 13.51 -4.12 -3.72
C HIS A 9 13.51 -3.89 -2.20
N GLY A 10 14.65 -3.42 -1.67
CA GLY A 10 14.84 -3.15 -0.24
C GLY A 10 15.69 -4.23 0.43
N ASP A 11 15.55 -4.36 1.74
CA ASP A 11 16.25 -5.38 2.54
C ASP A 11 15.48 -6.70 2.53
N THR A 12 15.39 -7.30 1.34
CA THR A 12 14.57 -8.50 1.07
C THR A 12 15.38 -9.63 0.43
N PHE A 13 16.70 -9.45 0.30
CA PHE A 13 17.59 -10.40 -0.35
C PHE A 13 18.34 -11.28 0.65
N VAL A 14 18.27 -12.59 0.46
CA VAL A 14 19.07 -13.57 1.19
C VAL A 14 19.89 -14.41 0.20
N HIS A 15 21.19 -14.52 0.43
CA HIS A 15 22.07 -15.36 -0.39
C HIS A 15 21.84 -16.84 -0.06
N MET A 16 21.81 -17.73 -1.07
CA MET A 16 21.53 -19.16 -0.89
C MET A 16 22.45 -19.84 0.14
N ASN A 17 23.73 -19.47 0.22
CA ASN A 17 24.66 -20.00 1.22
C ASN A 17 24.28 -19.68 2.69
N LYS A 18 23.32 -18.79 2.94
CA LYS A 18 22.77 -18.50 4.28
C LYS A 18 21.54 -19.35 4.62
N ILE A 19 21.16 -20.29 3.74
CA ILE A 19 19.98 -21.14 3.88
C ILE A 19 20.46 -22.57 4.11
N ASP A 20 20.19 -23.13 5.29
CA ASP A 20 20.61 -24.50 5.65
C ASP A 20 19.84 -25.58 4.86
N ALA A 21 18.57 -25.34 4.57
CA ALA A 21 17.70 -26.21 3.78
C ALA A 21 16.57 -25.43 3.12
N TYR A 22 16.06 -25.92 1.99
CA TYR A 22 14.92 -25.35 1.28
C TYR A 22 14.07 -26.42 0.61
N VAL A 23 12.80 -26.10 0.37
CA VAL A 23 11.86 -26.88 -0.43
C VAL A 23 11.33 -26.00 -1.54
N GLU A 24 11.19 -26.53 -2.75
CA GLU A 24 10.58 -25.82 -3.88
C GLU A 24 9.10 -26.21 -3.99
N TYR A 25 8.23 -25.20 -4.02
CA TYR A 25 6.80 -25.38 -4.15
C TYR A 25 6.17 -24.07 -4.64
N ASP A 26 5.49 -24.15 -5.78
CA ASP A 26 4.80 -23.01 -6.37
C ASP A 26 3.34 -23.01 -5.91
N GLU A 27 2.93 -21.96 -5.23
CA GLU A 27 1.55 -21.73 -4.79
C GLU A 27 1.17 -20.26 -4.98
N PRO A 28 -0.09 -19.95 -5.33
CA PRO A 28 -0.58 -18.58 -5.30
C PRO A 28 -0.42 -17.97 -3.91
N LEU A 29 -0.12 -16.67 -3.86
CA LEU A 29 -0.10 -15.95 -2.58
C LEU A 29 -1.52 -15.76 -2.05
N VAL A 30 -1.64 -15.65 -0.74
CA VAL A 30 -2.92 -15.35 -0.09
C VAL A 30 -3.30 -13.91 -0.39
N GLU A 31 -4.52 -13.71 -0.88
CA GLU A 31 -5.10 -12.41 -1.17
C GLU A 31 -6.16 -12.04 -0.12
N LEU A 32 -6.27 -10.75 0.17
CA LEU A 32 -7.27 -10.18 1.07
C LEU A 32 -8.10 -9.15 0.30
N ASP A 33 -9.41 -9.38 0.21
CA ASP A 33 -10.34 -8.47 -0.47
C ASP A 33 -11.42 -7.97 0.52
N TYR A 34 -11.30 -6.71 0.93
CA TYR A 34 -12.25 -6.04 1.82
C TYR A 34 -13.34 -5.27 1.08
N SER A 35 -13.33 -5.23 -0.26
CA SER A 35 -14.20 -4.35 -1.05
C SER A 35 -15.68 -4.62 -0.81
N LYS A 36 -16.05 -5.87 -0.53
CA LYS A 36 -17.43 -6.32 -0.31
C LYS A 36 -18.00 -5.88 1.05
N GLU A 37 -17.15 -5.44 1.97
CA GLU A 37 -17.53 -5.06 3.34
C GLU A 37 -17.71 -3.54 3.50
N ILE A 38 -17.44 -2.75 2.46
CA ILE A 38 -17.57 -1.30 2.51
C ILE A 38 -19.04 -0.89 2.58
N THR A 39 -19.40 -0.16 3.64
CA THR A 39 -20.71 0.47 3.80
C THR A 39 -20.62 1.99 3.66
N ASP A 40 -21.75 2.68 3.78
CA ASP A 40 -21.79 4.15 3.77
C ASP A 40 -21.09 4.78 4.98
N ILE A 41 -20.93 4.03 6.08
CA ILE A 41 -20.22 4.48 7.27
C ILE A 41 -18.74 4.68 6.94
N GLU A 42 -18.08 3.66 6.38
CA GLU A 42 -16.66 3.74 6.01
C GLU A 42 -16.40 4.78 4.93
N ARG A 43 -17.32 4.91 3.95
CA ARG A 43 -17.25 5.97 2.93
C ARG A 43 -17.32 7.36 3.56
N THR A 44 -18.18 7.55 4.55
CA THR A 44 -18.31 8.83 5.25
C THR A 44 -17.06 9.13 6.07
N ILE A 45 -16.50 8.12 6.76
CA ILE A 45 -15.22 8.25 7.48
C ILE A 45 -14.10 8.62 6.51
N GLY A 46 -14.01 7.92 5.37
CA GLY A 46 -13.01 8.15 4.33
C GLY A 46 -12.98 9.59 3.84
N LYS A 47 -14.15 10.15 3.50
CA LYS A 47 -14.28 11.55 3.07
C LYS A 47 -13.87 12.54 4.15
N LYS A 48 -14.32 12.32 5.39
CA LYS A 48 -13.99 13.20 6.53
C LYS A 48 -12.51 13.20 6.84
N VAL A 49 -11.84 12.06 6.74
CA VAL A 49 -10.39 11.96 6.95
C VAL A 49 -9.64 12.61 5.80
N ALA A 50 -10.10 12.44 4.55
CA ALA A 50 -9.48 13.08 3.39
C ALA A 50 -9.51 14.63 3.47
N GLU A 51 -10.54 15.22 4.07
CA GLU A 51 -10.59 16.68 4.33
C GLU A 51 -9.50 17.19 5.29
N LEU A 52 -8.87 16.30 6.06
CA LEU A 52 -7.77 16.63 6.98
C LEU A 52 -6.38 16.44 6.36
N ILE A 53 -6.31 15.93 5.14
CA ILE A 53 -5.05 15.59 4.47
C ILE A 53 -4.73 16.70 3.48
N ASP A 54 -3.59 17.35 3.67
CA ASP A 54 -3.09 18.34 2.72
C ASP A 54 -2.35 17.68 1.55
N ASP A 55 -2.27 18.37 0.41
CA ASP A 55 -1.32 18.04 -0.66
C ASP A 55 0.09 17.88 -0.09
N ARG A 56 0.86 16.94 -0.66
CA ARG A 56 2.24 16.62 -0.24
C ARG A 56 2.38 15.97 1.14
N SER A 57 1.28 15.61 1.79
CA SER A 57 1.31 14.82 3.03
C SER A 57 2.02 13.47 2.83
N THR A 58 2.71 13.00 3.87
CA THR A 58 3.24 11.64 3.93
C THR A 58 2.27 10.76 4.71
N LEU A 59 1.75 9.73 4.04
CA LEU A 59 0.72 8.85 4.57
C LEU A 59 1.33 7.61 5.21
N GLN A 60 0.78 7.27 6.37
CA GLN A 60 0.87 5.96 7.00
C GLN A 60 -0.55 5.44 7.18
N MET A 61 -0.85 4.25 6.66
CA MET A 61 -2.18 3.65 6.71
C MET A 61 -2.10 2.16 7.05
N GLY A 62 -3.22 1.60 7.52
CA GLY A 62 -3.40 0.15 7.67
C GLY A 62 -4.09 -0.46 6.46
N ILE A 63 -4.56 -1.71 6.61
CA ILE A 63 -5.43 -2.40 5.65
C ILE A 63 -6.89 -2.40 6.14
N GLY A 64 -7.84 -2.63 5.24
CA GLY A 64 -9.26 -2.77 5.55
C GLY A 64 -10.13 -1.67 4.97
N THR A 65 -11.43 -1.77 5.25
CA THR A 65 -12.48 -0.95 4.63
C THR A 65 -12.32 0.56 4.86
N ILE A 66 -11.92 0.98 6.07
CA ILE A 66 -11.69 2.41 6.38
C ILE A 66 -10.48 2.97 5.62
N PRO A 67 -9.26 2.40 5.72
CA PRO A 67 -8.12 2.85 4.92
C PRO A 67 -8.40 2.88 3.42
N ASP A 68 -9.08 1.87 2.88
CA ASP A 68 -9.41 1.84 1.46
C ASP A 68 -10.36 2.99 1.06
N CYS A 69 -11.37 3.30 1.89
CA CYS A 69 -12.25 4.44 1.66
C CYS A 69 -11.53 5.80 1.77
N VAL A 70 -10.54 5.91 2.65
CA VAL A 70 -9.67 7.10 2.73
C VAL A 70 -8.90 7.24 1.42
N LEU A 71 -8.19 6.19 0.98
CA LEU A 71 -7.41 6.19 -0.26
C LEU A 71 -8.26 6.53 -1.50
N GLN A 72 -9.47 5.96 -1.59
CA GLN A 72 -10.44 6.30 -2.65
C GLN A 72 -10.87 7.78 -2.63
N SER A 73 -10.85 8.42 -1.46
CA SER A 73 -11.21 9.83 -1.31
C SER A 73 -10.03 10.78 -1.59
N LEU A 74 -8.83 10.26 -1.76
CA LEU A 74 -7.61 11.05 -1.98
C LEU A 74 -7.29 11.33 -3.45
N GLU A 75 -8.08 10.86 -4.41
CA GLU A 75 -7.76 10.93 -5.85
C GLU A 75 -7.51 12.34 -6.41
N ASN A 76 -7.99 13.38 -5.73
CA ASN A 76 -7.79 14.78 -6.15
C ASN A 76 -6.61 15.48 -5.47
N HIS A 77 -5.92 14.80 -4.54
CA HIS A 77 -4.73 15.33 -3.88
C HIS A 77 -3.53 15.25 -4.81
N LYS A 78 -2.47 15.98 -4.47
CA LYS A 78 -1.28 16.09 -5.31
C LYS A 78 -0.02 15.78 -4.53
N ASP A 79 0.85 15.06 -5.22
CA ASP A 79 2.22 14.79 -4.79
C ASP A 79 2.31 14.15 -3.40
N LEU A 80 1.33 13.31 -3.06
CA LEU A 80 1.31 12.55 -1.83
C LEU A 80 2.51 11.60 -1.75
N SER A 81 2.81 11.19 -0.53
CA SER A 81 3.97 10.39 -0.19
C SER A 81 3.58 9.22 0.69
N ILE A 82 4.29 8.11 0.62
CA ILE A 82 4.01 6.89 1.39
C ILE A 82 5.22 6.54 2.26
N ALA A 83 5.01 6.49 3.56
CA ALA A 83 5.94 5.89 4.51
C ALA A 83 5.11 5.09 5.51
N SER A 84 4.98 3.80 5.25
CA SER A 84 4.03 2.96 5.97
C SER A 84 4.62 1.59 6.31
N GLU A 85 4.05 0.96 7.33
CA GLU A 85 4.36 -0.41 7.74
C GLU A 85 3.96 -1.40 6.65
N MET A 86 2.79 -1.19 6.04
CA MET A 86 2.20 -2.00 4.98
C MET A 86 1.46 -1.09 3.99
N ILE A 87 1.23 -1.57 2.77
CA ILE A 87 0.44 -0.87 1.75
C ILE A 87 -0.60 -1.83 1.15
N SER A 88 -1.75 -1.29 0.74
CA SER A 88 -2.81 -2.02 0.02
C SER A 88 -2.93 -1.54 -1.42
N ASP A 89 -3.81 -2.19 -2.19
CA ASP A 89 -4.08 -1.87 -3.60
C ASP A 89 -4.54 -0.42 -3.83
N GLY A 90 -5.13 0.21 -2.81
CA GLY A 90 -5.50 1.63 -2.88
C GLY A 90 -4.29 2.53 -3.09
N VAL A 91 -3.14 2.20 -2.50
CA VAL A 91 -1.88 2.96 -2.71
C VAL A 91 -1.41 2.79 -4.15
N MET A 92 -1.45 1.57 -4.68
CA MET A 92 -1.08 1.30 -6.08
C MET A 92 -1.94 2.13 -7.04
N THR A 93 -3.25 2.17 -6.81
CA THR A 93 -4.19 2.98 -7.63
C THR A 93 -3.81 4.45 -7.64
N LEU A 94 -3.45 5.03 -6.48
CA LEU A 94 -3.04 6.44 -6.40
C LEU A 94 -1.67 6.69 -7.03
N MET A 95 -0.74 5.72 -6.98
CA MET A 95 0.54 5.81 -7.68
C MET A 95 0.35 5.79 -9.19
N GLU A 96 -0.48 4.89 -9.72
CA GLU A 96 -0.79 4.81 -11.15
C GLU A 96 -1.47 6.09 -11.67
N LYS A 97 -2.30 6.73 -10.83
CA LYS A 97 -2.90 8.05 -11.12
C LYS A 97 -1.95 9.24 -10.98
N GLY A 98 -0.72 9.02 -10.50
CA GLY A 98 0.26 10.08 -10.24
C GLY A 98 -0.09 10.99 -9.05
N VAL A 99 -1.06 10.59 -8.22
CA VAL A 99 -1.44 11.29 -6.99
C VAL A 99 -0.35 11.11 -5.94
N VAL A 100 0.17 9.88 -5.82
CA VAL A 100 1.34 9.56 -4.99
C VAL A 100 2.60 9.64 -5.85
N THR A 101 3.52 10.53 -5.47
CA THR A 101 4.78 10.73 -6.20
C THR A 101 6.03 10.59 -5.32
N ASN A 102 5.89 10.59 -3.99
CA ASN A 102 6.99 10.53 -3.01
C ASN A 102 8.02 11.68 -3.08
N ARG A 103 7.89 12.62 -4.02
CA ARG A 103 8.92 13.63 -4.35
C ARG A 103 9.20 14.68 -3.27
N TYR A 104 8.30 14.82 -2.29
CA TYR A 104 8.44 15.79 -1.19
C TYR A 104 8.86 15.13 0.13
N LYS A 105 9.14 13.82 0.13
CA LYS A 105 9.69 13.15 1.30
C LYS A 105 11.11 13.64 1.58
N THR A 106 11.43 13.83 2.84
CA THR A 106 12.79 14.14 3.30
C THR A 106 13.65 12.88 3.51
N PHE A 107 13.04 11.70 3.46
CA PHE A 107 13.68 10.41 3.67
C PHE A 107 13.18 9.40 2.62
N HIS A 108 14.11 8.72 1.93
CA HIS A 108 13.87 7.90 0.73
C HIS A 108 13.01 8.62 -0.34
N PRO A 109 13.56 9.66 -0.98
CA PRO A 109 12.89 10.41 -2.05
C PRO A 109 12.86 9.66 -3.39
#